data_AF-A0A3L7WB96-F1
#
_entry.id   AF-A0A3L7WB96-F1
#
_cell.length_a   1.000
_cell.length_b   1.000
_cell.length_c   1.000
_cell.angle_alpha   90.00
_cell.angle_beta   90.00
_cell.angle_gamma   90.00
#
_symmetry.space_group_name_H-M   'P 1'
#
loop_
_entity.id
_entity.type
_entity.pdbx_description
1 polymer ?
#
loop_
_entity_poly.entity_id
_entity_poly.type
_entity_poly.pdbx_seq_one_letter_code
_entity_poly.pdbx_strand_id
1 'polypeptide(L)'
;MGASMSAQEEAAMTGERVSTEDLELEAQGLDGFNAIDDDGEGLPDEALAELAALDAESGGEDFEGEARQAELDELRSELAQAVDRYRSAVLAGAPDVPGDLVRGATLDEVDESLEAAKRTVTQIRARVTAELGKAEGFPVGSPARDDGNLDGLSASEKIAYGLARGRSSPSFL
;
A
#
# COMPACT_ATOMS: atom_id res chain seq x y z
N MET A 1 -1.25 -13.11 -39.32
CA MET A 1 0.16 -12.67 -39.37
C MET A 1 0.22 -11.23 -38.92
N GLY A 2 0.49 -11.03 -37.63
CA GLY A 2 0.58 -9.76 -36.94
C GLY A 2 1.00 -10.11 -35.53
N ALA A 3 2.24 -9.78 -35.19
CA ALA A 3 2.99 -10.40 -34.11
C ALA A 3 2.44 -10.09 -32.72
N SER A 4 2.13 -11.14 -31.97
CA SER A 4 2.12 -11.13 -30.51
C SER A 4 3.57 -11.02 -30.05
N MET A 5 3.97 -9.85 -29.55
CA MET A 5 5.23 -9.69 -28.83
C MET A 5 4.89 -9.59 -27.34
N SER A 6 5.13 -10.70 -26.67
CA SER A 6 4.86 -10.97 -25.27
C SER A 6 5.66 -10.04 -24.37
N ALA A 7 4.99 -9.49 -23.36
CA ALA A 7 5.53 -8.65 -22.30
C ALA A 7 6.38 -9.43 -21.28
N GLN A 8 7.31 -10.25 -21.74
CA GLN A 8 8.10 -11.13 -20.87
C GLN A 8 9.62 -11.15 -21.15
N GLU A 9 10.14 -10.20 -21.92
CA GLU A 9 11.57 -10.16 -22.26
C GLU A 9 12.15 -8.74 -22.23
N GLU A 10 11.78 -7.94 -21.23
CA GLU A 10 12.34 -6.59 -21.02
C GLU A 10 12.96 -6.40 -19.61
N ALA A 11 13.23 -7.48 -18.88
CA ALA A 11 13.70 -7.44 -17.49
C ALA A 11 15.10 -8.03 -17.24
N ALA A 12 15.94 -8.18 -18.27
CA ALA A 12 17.26 -8.82 -18.10
C ALA A 12 18.37 -8.22 -18.97
N MET A 13 18.56 -6.89 -18.96
CA MET A 13 19.79 -6.31 -19.54
C MET A 13 20.10 -4.91 -19.01
N THR A 14 20.43 -4.78 -17.72
CA THR A 14 21.16 -3.63 -17.15
C THR A 14 21.68 -4.01 -15.76
N GLY A 15 22.40 -5.13 -15.73
CA GLY A 15 23.20 -5.55 -14.59
C GLY A 15 24.67 -5.35 -14.93
N GLU A 16 25.07 -4.12 -15.23
CA GLU A 16 26.48 -3.76 -15.29
C GLU A 16 26.99 -3.74 -13.84
N ARG A 17 27.48 -4.89 -13.38
CA ARG A 17 28.30 -4.98 -12.17
C ARG A 17 29.58 -4.23 -12.48
N VAL A 18 29.59 -2.94 -12.20
CA VAL A 18 30.83 -2.17 -12.08
C VAL A 18 31.58 -2.76 -10.89
N SER A 19 32.60 -3.53 -11.22
CA SER A 19 33.60 -4.07 -10.31
C SER A 19 34.19 -2.95 -9.46
N THR A 20 34.11 -3.09 -8.14
CA THR A 20 34.70 -2.20 -7.14
C THR A 20 36.22 -2.28 -7.06
N GLU A 21 36.90 -2.69 -8.14
CA GLU A 21 38.35 -2.92 -8.18
C GLU A 21 39.08 -2.07 -9.24
N ASP A 22 38.37 -1.22 -10.00
CA ASP A 22 38.97 -0.32 -11.02
C ASP A 22 39.06 1.16 -10.59
N LEU A 23 38.85 1.49 -9.30
CA LEU A 23 38.98 2.87 -8.78
C LEU A 23 40.34 3.16 -8.10
N GLU A 24 41.38 2.37 -8.37
CA GLU A 24 42.75 2.61 -7.85
C GLU A 24 43.74 3.10 -8.93
N LEU A 25 43.37 4.13 -9.70
CA LEU A 25 44.26 4.98 -10.49
C LEU A 25 43.54 6.35 -10.51
N GLU A 26 43.95 7.45 -9.86
CA GLU A 26 45.20 8.20 -9.98
C GLU A 26 45.30 9.22 -8.81
N ALA A 27 45.51 8.78 -7.57
CA ALA A 27 45.77 9.71 -6.45
C ALA A 27 47.28 10.01 -6.26
N GLN A 28 48.04 10.11 -7.36
CA GLN A 28 49.46 10.47 -7.35
C GLN A 28 49.75 11.44 -8.49
N GLY A 29 49.39 12.72 -8.30
CA GLY A 29 49.68 13.74 -9.30
C GLY A 29 49.17 15.15 -9.04
N LEU A 30 48.81 15.54 -7.81
CA LEU A 30 48.36 16.91 -7.50
C LEU A 30 49.29 17.66 -6.53
N ASP A 31 50.56 17.26 -6.42
CA ASP A 31 51.58 18.14 -5.86
C ASP A 31 52.17 19.00 -6.97
N GLY A 32 51.61 20.20 -7.15
CA GLY A 32 52.26 21.27 -7.90
C GLY A 32 51.67 21.59 -9.27
N PHE A 33 50.34 21.69 -9.39
CA PHE A 33 49.75 22.54 -10.43
C PHE A 33 49.99 24.01 -10.05
N ASN A 34 51.25 24.44 -10.13
CA ASN A 34 51.53 25.87 -10.21
C ASN A 34 50.97 26.26 -11.58
N ALA A 35 49.86 26.99 -11.60
CA ALA A 35 49.26 27.51 -12.82
C ALA A 35 50.26 28.51 -13.41
N ILE A 36 51.17 27.97 -14.19
CA ILE A 36 52.18 28.67 -14.95
C ILE A 36 51.52 28.99 -16.28
N ASP A 37 51.49 30.27 -16.64
CA ASP A 37 51.01 30.69 -17.95
C ASP A 37 51.93 30.17 -19.08
N ASP A 38 51.53 30.38 -20.33
CA ASP A 38 52.32 29.99 -21.53
C ASP A 38 53.71 30.66 -21.55
N ASP A 39 53.92 31.67 -20.70
CA ASP A 39 55.15 32.46 -20.56
C ASP A 39 56.06 32.00 -19.41
N GLY A 40 55.64 31.01 -18.60
CA GLY A 40 56.46 30.50 -17.50
C GLY A 40 56.32 31.25 -16.18
N GLU A 41 55.44 32.26 -16.12
CA GLU A 41 55.17 33.04 -14.92
C GLU A 41 53.99 32.42 -14.14
N GLY A 42 54.15 32.30 -12.82
CA GLY A 42 53.05 31.84 -11.97
C GLY A 42 51.94 32.88 -11.93
N LEU A 43 50.69 32.44 -11.69
CA LEU A 43 49.57 33.35 -11.46
C LEU A 43 49.98 34.47 -10.47
N PRO A 44 49.64 35.74 -10.75
CA PRO A 44 49.94 36.83 -9.85
C PRO A 44 49.29 36.56 -8.49
N ASP A 45 49.99 36.92 -7.40
CA ASP A 45 49.51 36.71 -6.02
C ASP A 45 48.08 37.24 -5.79
N GLU A 46 47.69 38.28 -6.53
CA GLU A 46 46.34 38.85 -6.53
C GLU A 46 45.27 37.89 -7.07
N ALA A 47 45.56 37.15 -8.15
CA ALA A 47 44.65 36.16 -8.71
C ALA A 47 44.52 34.91 -7.82
N LEU A 48 45.61 34.49 -7.18
CA LEU A 48 45.58 33.41 -6.19
C LEU A 48 44.76 33.80 -4.95
N ALA A 49 44.88 35.05 -4.50
CA ALA A 49 44.07 35.57 -3.41
C ALA A 49 42.58 35.67 -3.78
N GLU A 50 42.25 36.06 -5.03
CA GLU A 50 40.87 36.12 -5.52
C GLU A 50 40.23 34.73 -5.61
N LEU A 51 40.94 33.73 -6.14
CA LEU A 51 40.45 32.34 -6.18
C LEU A 51 40.23 31.77 -4.77
N ALA A 52 41.15 32.01 -3.84
CA ALA A 52 41.00 31.56 -2.46
C ALA A 52 39.80 32.24 -1.76
N ALA A 53 39.50 33.50 -2.10
CA ALA A 53 38.32 34.19 -1.60
C ALA A 53 37.02 33.62 -2.20
N LEU A 54 37.01 33.31 -3.49
CA LEU A 54 35.86 32.70 -4.19
C LEU A 54 35.56 31.27 -3.68
N ASP A 55 36.59 30.46 -3.44
CA ASP A 55 36.45 29.12 -2.85
C ASP A 55 35.91 29.19 -1.42
N ALA A 56 36.34 30.18 -0.65
CA ALA A 56 35.82 30.41 0.70
C ALA A 56 34.35 30.88 0.68
N GLU A 57 33.95 31.68 -0.30
CA GLU A 57 32.58 32.15 -0.49
C GLU A 57 31.65 31.00 -0.93
N SER A 58 32.02 30.28 -1.98
CA SER A 58 31.24 29.13 -2.50
C SER A 58 31.13 28.00 -1.49
N GLY A 59 32.21 27.66 -0.78
CA GLY A 59 32.14 26.69 0.32
C GLY A 59 31.15 27.12 1.41
N GLY A 60 31.06 28.41 1.71
CA GLY A 60 30.08 28.95 2.66
C GLY A 60 28.62 28.80 2.19
N GLU A 61 28.37 29.04 0.89
CA GLU A 61 27.06 28.88 0.28
C GLU A 61 26.59 27.42 0.28
N ASP A 62 27.50 26.47 0.03
CA ASP A 62 27.22 25.04 0.06
C ASP A 62 26.77 24.59 1.46
N PHE A 63 27.49 25.00 2.52
CA PHE A 63 27.08 24.68 3.90
C PHE A 63 25.72 25.29 4.27
N GLU A 64 25.42 26.51 3.82
CA GLU A 64 24.11 27.14 4.07
C GLU A 64 22.99 26.44 3.29
N GLY A 65 23.29 25.93 2.09
CA GLY A 65 22.39 25.10 1.30
C GLY A 65 22.07 23.77 1.99
N GLU A 66 23.10 23.07 2.45
CA GLU A 66 22.97 21.79 3.18
C GLU A 66 22.18 21.96 4.48
N ALA A 67 22.47 23.01 5.26
CA ALA A 67 21.75 23.29 6.50
C ALA A 67 20.25 23.55 6.26
N ARG A 68 19.91 24.34 5.23
CA ARG A 68 18.51 24.57 4.84
C ARG A 68 17.82 23.31 4.36
N GLN A 69 18.53 22.46 3.61
CA GLN A 69 17.97 21.20 3.13
C GLN A 69 17.67 20.25 4.30
N ALA A 70 18.58 20.16 5.28
CA ALA A 70 18.37 19.37 6.49
C ALA A 70 17.15 19.86 7.28
N GLU A 71 16.97 21.18 7.43
CA GLU A 71 15.79 21.77 8.09
C GLU A 71 14.49 21.43 7.36
N LEU A 72 14.48 21.51 6.02
CA LEU A 72 13.30 21.14 5.22
C LEU A 72 12.93 19.67 5.37
N ASP A 73 13.91 18.78 5.43
CA ASP A 73 13.67 17.35 5.57
C ASP A 73 13.21 16.99 6.99
N GLU A 74 13.70 17.69 8.00
CA GLU A 74 13.18 17.60 9.37
C GLU A 74 11.71 18.05 9.44
N LEU A 75 11.38 19.23 8.91
CA LEU A 75 10.00 19.73 8.86
C LEU A 75 9.05 18.78 8.10
N ARG A 76 9.51 18.20 6.99
CA ARG A 76 8.72 17.22 6.22
C ARG A 76 8.47 15.95 7.03
N SER A 77 9.47 15.46 7.76
CA SER A 77 9.33 14.30 8.64
C SER A 77 8.35 14.57 9.78
N GLU A 78 8.43 15.74 10.41
CA GLU A 78 7.50 16.14 11.47
C GLU A 78 6.06 16.26 10.94
N LEU A 79 5.88 16.86 9.76
CA LEU A 79 4.57 16.98 9.11
C LEU A 79 3.97 15.59 8.82
N ALA A 80 4.76 14.69 8.24
CA ALA A 80 4.32 13.32 7.96
C ALA A 80 3.89 12.59 9.24
N GLN A 81 4.68 12.71 10.31
CA GLN A 81 4.34 12.14 11.61
C GLN A 81 3.05 12.75 12.20
N ALA A 82 2.84 14.06 12.04
CA ALA A 82 1.62 14.73 12.49
C ALA A 82 0.38 14.21 11.75
N VAL A 83 0.47 14.04 10.43
CA VAL A 83 -0.62 13.49 9.61
C VAL A 83 -0.91 12.03 9.99
N ASP A 84 0.12 11.21 10.26
CA ASP A 84 -0.06 9.83 10.72
C ASP A 84 -0.77 9.73 12.07
N ARG A 85 -0.39 10.59 13.02
CA ARG A 85 -1.06 10.68 14.32
C ARG A 85 -2.50 11.14 14.18
N TYR A 86 -2.76 12.12 13.31
CA TYR A 86 -4.10 12.61 13.02
C TYR A 86 -4.99 11.48 12.46
N ARG A 87 -4.51 10.79 11.43
CA ARG A 87 -5.20 9.64 10.83
C ARG A 87 -5.49 8.55 11.86
N SER A 88 -4.53 8.24 12.72
CA SER A 88 -4.71 7.26 13.80
C SER A 88 -5.80 7.68 14.79
N ALA A 89 -5.82 8.96 15.21
CA ALA A 89 -6.82 9.50 16.11
C ALA A 89 -8.23 9.49 15.50
N VAL A 90 -8.33 9.84 14.21
CA VAL A 90 -9.58 9.79 13.45
C VAL A 90 -10.13 8.36 13.36
N LEU A 91 -9.27 7.39 13.05
CA LEU A 91 -9.68 5.97 12.96
C LEU A 91 -10.11 5.42 14.34
N ALA A 92 -9.45 5.84 15.43
CA ALA A 92 -9.88 5.49 16.78
C ALA A 92 -11.28 6.02 17.13
N GLY A 93 -11.65 7.19 16.59
CA GLY A 93 -13.00 7.77 16.74
C GLY A 93 -14.07 7.16 15.82
N ALA A 94 -13.68 6.40 14.79
CA ALA A 94 -14.57 5.83 13.79
C ALA A 94 -14.26 4.34 13.52
N PRO A 95 -14.50 3.43 14.49
CA PRO A 95 -14.14 2.01 14.37
C PRO A 95 -14.92 1.27 13.27
N ASP A 96 -16.03 1.84 12.80
CA ASP A 96 -16.82 1.30 11.68
C ASP A 96 -16.15 1.51 10.31
N VAL A 97 -15.14 2.38 10.22
CA VAL A 97 -14.45 2.72 8.96
C VAL A 97 -13.14 1.94 8.87
N PRO A 98 -12.96 1.10 7.84
CA PRO A 98 -11.68 0.42 7.60
C PRO A 98 -10.53 1.40 7.36
N GLY A 99 -9.39 1.17 8.02
CA GLY A 99 -8.19 2.01 7.87
C GLY A 99 -7.66 2.09 6.44
N ASP A 100 -7.84 1.03 5.65
CA ASP A 100 -7.38 0.97 4.25
C ASP A 100 -8.06 1.98 3.31
N LEU A 101 -9.23 2.50 3.74
CA LEU A 101 -10.03 3.49 3.01
C LEU A 101 -9.67 4.94 3.36
N VAL A 102 -8.85 5.18 4.39
CA VAL A 102 -8.44 6.52 4.82
C VAL A 102 -6.99 6.76 4.41
N ARG A 103 -6.79 7.56 3.37
CA ARG A 103 -5.48 7.88 2.78
C ARG A 103 -5.30 9.39 2.64
N GLY A 104 -4.06 9.85 2.62
CA GLY A 104 -3.73 11.25 2.44
C GLY A 104 -2.34 11.57 3.01
N ALA A 105 -1.65 12.51 2.37
CA ALA A 105 -0.39 13.08 2.83
C ALA A 105 -0.60 14.41 3.58
N THR A 106 -1.80 14.98 3.49
CA THR A 106 -2.20 16.21 4.19
C THR A 106 -3.43 15.97 5.06
N LEU A 107 -3.72 16.90 5.97
CA LEU A 107 -4.90 16.82 6.84
C LEU A 107 -6.20 16.88 6.02
N ASP A 108 -6.26 17.76 5.03
CA ASP A 108 -7.43 17.93 4.16
C ASP A 108 -7.72 16.65 3.36
N GLU A 109 -6.68 16.03 2.79
CA GLU A 109 -6.83 14.75 2.07
C GLU A 109 -7.33 13.63 2.99
N VAL A 110 -6.83 13.57 4.23
CA VAL A 110 -7.30 12.59 5.22
C VAL A 110 -8.78 12.80 5.55
N ASP A 111 -9.22 14.05 5.70
CA ASP A 111 -10.61 14.38 5.99
C ASP A 111 -11.53 14.05 4.81
N GLU A 112 -11.15 14.41 3.59
CA GLU A 112 -11.89 14.06 2.37
C GLU A 112 -11.99 12.54 2.19
N SER A 113 -10.88 11.82 2.39
CA SER A 113 -10.85 10.37 2.32
C SER A 113 -11.71 9.72 3.41
N LEU A 114 -11.72 10.28 4.62
CA LEU A 114 -12.58 9.81 5.71
C LEU A 114 -14.06 9.98 5.36
N GLU A 115 -14.45 11.13 4.83
CA GLU A 115 -15.83 11.36 4.40
C GLU A 115 -16.25 10.38 3.28
N ALA A 116 -15.38 10.19 2.28
CA ALA A 116 -15.62 9.23 1.21
C ALA A 116 -15.76 7.80 1.74
N ALA A 117 -14.92 7.40 2.70
CA ALA A 117 -14.97 6.10 3.35
C ALA A 117 -16.29 5.92 4.13
N LYS A 118 -16.72 6.92 4.92
CA LYS A 118 -18.00 6.91 5.65
C LYS A 118 -19.20 6.75 4.71
N ARG A 119 -19.21 7.47 3.58
CA ARG A 119 -20.26 7.36 2.55
C ARG A 119 -20.32 5.95 1.98
N THR A 120 -19.16 5.38 1.64
CA THR A 120 -19.04 4.02 1.09
C THR A 120 -19.55 2.98 2.07
N VAL A 121 -19.11 3.02 3.33
CA VAL A 121 -19.57 2.10 4.39
C VAL A 121 -21.08 2.20 4.59
N THR A 122 -21.63 3.42 4.61
CA THR A 122 -23.08 3.64 4.73
C THR A 122 -23.84 3.03 3.55
N GLN A 123 -23.35 3.21 2.32
CA GLN A 123 -23.96 2.62 1.13
C GLN A 123 -23.90 1.08 1.13
N ILE A 124 -22.76 0.51 1.52
CA ILE A 124 -22.60 -0.94 1.65
C ILE A 124 -23.58 -1.48 2.70
N ARG A 125 -23.66 -0.84 3.87
CA ARG A 125 -24.59 -1.23 4.94
C ARG A 125 -26.03 -1.20 4.44
N ALA A 126 -26.44 -0.12 3.76
CA ALA A 126 -27.78 -0.01 3.19
C ALA A 126 -28.08 -1.12 2.16
N ARG A 127 -27.11 -1.42 1.27
CA ARG A 127 -27.25 -2.49 0.27
C ARG A 127 -27.38 -3.86 0.92
N VAL A 128 -26.53 -4.18 1.89
CA VAL A 128 -26.57 -5.47 2.61
C VAL A 128 -27.88 -5.63 3.36
N THR A 129 -28.37 -4.60 4.07
CA THR A 129 -29.67 -4.65 4.74
C THR A 129 -30.82 -4.84 3.75
N ALA A 130 -30.77 -4.19 2.58
CA ALA A 130 -31.78 -4.35 1.53
C ALA A 130 -31.74 -5.76 0.88
N GLU A 131 -30.57 -6.35 0.71
CA GLU A 131 -30.42 -7.72 0.19
C GLU A 131 -30.87 -8.77 1.21
N LEU A 132 -30.52 -8.60 2.49
CA LEU A 132 -30.98 -9.47 3.58
C LEU A 132 -32.50 -9.40 3.79
N GLY A 133 -33.10 -8.22 3.67
CA GLY A 133 -34.57 -8.07 3.73
C GLY A 133 -35.30 -8.70 2.55
N LYS A 134 -34.64 -8.83 1.39
CA LYS A 134 -35.20 -9.54 0.21
C LYS A 134 -35.02 -11.05 0.29
N ALA A 135 -34.15 -11.54 1.17
CA ALA A 135 -33.97 -12.95 1.45
C ALA A 135 -35.01 -13.51 2.45
N GLU A 136 -36.08 -12.76 2.74
CA GLU A 136 -37.29 -13.27 3.38
C GLU A 136 -37.89 -14.40 2.52
N GLY A 137 -37.58 -15.64 2.90
CA GLY A 137 -38.30 -16.81 2.42
C GLY A 137 -37.46 -17.89 1.78
N PHE A 138 -36.32 -18.27 2.37
CA PHE A 138 -35.97 -19.68 2.29
C PHE A 138 -36.88 -20.43 3.28
N PRO A 139 -37.70 -21.41 2.83
CA PRO A 139 -38.48 -22.22 3.75
C PRO A 139 -37.51 -22.94 4.69
N VAL A 140 -37.40 -22.44 5.91
CA VAL A 140 -36.57 -22.98 6.98
C VAL A 140 -37.28 -24.23 7.48
N GLY A 141 -37.02 -25.35 6.82
CA GLY A 141 -37.59 -26.62 7.19
C GLY A 141 -37.91 -27.43 5.95
N SER A 142 -37.20 -28.55 5.78
CA SER A 142 -37.87 -29.74 5.25
C SER A 142 -39.24 -29.83 5.93
N PRO A 143 -40.33 -30.15 5.20
CA PRO A 143 -41.63 -30.36 5.82
C PRO A 143 -41.42 -31.22 7.06
N ALA A 144 -41.92 -30.76 8.20
CA ALA A 144 -41.79 -31.49 9.46
C ALA A 144 -42.12 -32.95 9.16
N ARG A 145 -41.18 -33.86 9.45
CA ARG A 145 -41.45 -35.28 9.31
C ARG A 145 -42.58 -35.55 10.29
N ASP A 146 -43.79 -35.70 9.77
CA ASP A 146 -44.94 -36.13 10.53
C ASP A 146 -44.68 -37.59 10.92
N ASP A 147 -43.96 -37.76 12.02
CA ASP A 147 -43.74 -38.98 12.75
C ASP A 147 -44.96 -39.21 13.63
N GLY A 148 -46.09 -39.47 12.98
CA GLY A 148 -47.36 -39.77 13.64
C GLY A 148 -47.14 -40.68 14.86
N ASN A 149 -47.78 -40.33 15.98
CA ASN A 149 -47.47 -40.85 17.31
C ASN A 149 -47.26 -42.38 17.35
N LEU A 150 -45.99 -42.80 17.51
CA LEU A 150 -45.59 -44.21 17.62
C LEU A 150 -45.52 -44.69 19.09
N ASP A 151 -45.83 -43.82 20.05
CA ASP A 151 -45.78 -44.12 21.47
C ASP A 151 -47.04 -44.89 21.88
N GLY A 152 -46.95 -46.21 21.75
CA GLY A 152 -48.03 -47.15 22.03
C GLY A 152 -48.00 -48.41 21.17
N LEU A 153 -47.27 -48.37 20.05
CA LEU A 153 -47.10 -49.52 19.17
C LEU A 153 -45.98 -50.44 19.66
N SER A 154 -46.25 -51.75 19.64
CA SER A 154 -45.23 -52.78 19.81
C SER A 154 -44.21 -52.74 18.65
N ALA A 155 -43.06 -53.38 18.85
CA ALA A 155 -42.00 -53.43 17.85
C ALA A 155 -42.48 -53.98 16.49
N SER A 156 -43.32 -55.02 16.52
CA SER A 156 -43.93 -55.59 15.30
C SER A 156 -44.86 -54.61 14.59
N GLU A 157 -45.63 -53.82 15.33
CA GLU A 157 -46.58 -52.84 14.77
C GLU A 157 -45.86 -51.63 14.17
N LYS A 158 -44.74 -51.19 14.77
CA LYS A 158 -43.87 -50.14 14.18
C LYS A 158 -43.28 -50.59 12.85
N ILE A 159 -42.84 -51.84 12.75
CA ILE A 159 -42.30 -52.41 11.51
C ILE A 159 -43.40 -52.48 10.43
N ALA A 160 -44.59 -52.98 10.78
CA ALA A 160 -45.71 -53.05 9.86
C ALA A 160 -46.14 -51.65 9.37
N TYR A 161 -46.19 -50.65 10.26
CA TYR A 161 -46.51 -49.26 9.95
C TYR A 161 -45.50 -48.65 8.96
N GLY A 162 -44.19 -48.85 9.18
CA GLY A 162 -43.13 -48.39 8.27
C GLY A 162 -43.23 -49.03 6.87
N LEU A 163 -43.48 -50.34 6.81
CA LEU A 163 -43.62 -51.08 5.54
C LEU A 163 -44.89 -50.71 4.76
N ALA A 164 -45.97 -50.35 5.45
CA ALA A 164 -47.18 -49.84 4.81
C ALA A 164 -46.95 -48.45 4.19
N ARG A 165 -46.27 -47.54 4.90
CA ARG A 165 -45.97 -46.19 4.42
C ARG A 165 -44.98 -46.17 3.26
N GLY A 166 -43.95 -47.02 3.28
CA GLY A 166 -42.96 -47.13 2.20
C GLY A 166 -43.50 -47.72 0.89
N ARG A 167 -44.58 -48.52 0.95
CA ARG A 167 -45.25 -49.08 -0.25
C ARG A 167 -46.25 -48.13 -0.91
N SER A 168 -46.66 -47.07 -0.21
CA SER A 168 -47.66 -46.10 -0.69
C SER A 168 -47.04 -44.86 -1.35
N SER A 169 -45.71 -44.80 -1.52
CA SER A 169 -45.07 -43.74 -2.29
C SER A 169 -45.50 -43.85 -3.76
N PRO A 170 -46.01 -42.77 -4.39
CA PRO A 170 -46.46 -42.82 -5.77
C PRO A 170 -45.28 -43.07 -6.71
N SER A 171 -45.50 -43.94 -7.69
CA SER A 171 -44.68 -44.08 -8.89
C SER A 171 -44.52 -42.71 -9.56
N PHE A 172 -43.32 -42.13 -9.52
CA PHE A 172 -42.97 -40.98 -10.36
C PHE A 172 -42.87 -41.45 -11.81
N LEU A 173 -43.89 -41.12 -12.61
CA LEU A 173 -43.89 -41.13 -14.07
C LEU A 173 -43.82 -39.68 -14.56
#